data_AF-A0A382JSK8-F1
#
_entry.id   AF-A0A382JSK8-F1
#
_cell.length_a   1.000
_cell.length_b   1.000
_cell.length_c   1.000
_cell.angle_alpha   90.00
_cell.angle_beta   90.00
_cell.angle_gamma   90.00
#
_symmetry.space_group_name_H-M   'P 1'
#
loop_
_entity.id
_entity.type
_entity.pdbx_description
1 polymer ?
#
loop_
_entity_poly.entity_id
_entity_poly.type
_entity_poly.pdbx_seq_one_letter_code
_entity_poly.pdbx_strand_id
1 'polypeptide(L)' 'MEQARNKGESAEVFYLSRYREPVVFEANQLKTLELQETSGVSLRLIKDGRIGFSSTNVIQDTNILV' A
#
# COMPACT_ATOMS: atom_id res chain seq x y z
N MET A 1 9.72 8.78 -9.38
CA MET A 1 11.00 9.27 -8.80
C MET A 1 11.59 10.42 -9.60
N GLU A 2 11.83 10.28 -10.91
CA GLU A 2 12.42 11.34 -11.75
C GLU A 2 11.61 12.65 -11.71
N GLN A 3 10.27 12.56 -11.76
CA GLN A 3 9.38 13.72 -11.67
C GLN A 3 9.54 14.51 -10.35
N ALA A 4 9.71 13.82 -9.22
CA ALA A 4 9.93 14.46 -7.93
C ALA A 4 11.31 15.14 -7.88
N ARG A 5 12.35 14.47 -8.40
CA ARG A 5 13.70 15.03 -8.50
C ARG A 5 13.73 16.29 -9.35
N ASN A 6 12.99 16.31 -10.47
CA ASN A 6 12.88 17.48 -11.34
C ASN A 6 12.17 18.68 -10.67
N LYS A 7 11.36 18.44 -9.62
CA LYS A 7 10.67 19.48 -8.84
C LYS A 7 11.42 19.88 -7.56
N GLY A 8 12.59 19.32 -7.31
CA GLY A 8 13.37 19.54 -6.08
C GLY A 8 12.75 18.87 -4.85
N GLU A 9 11.95 17.82 -5.04
CA GLU A 9 11.21 17.12 -4.00
C GLU A 9 11.87 15.78 -3.71
N SER A 10 11.83 15.34 -2.44
CA SER A 10 12.17 13.96 -2.09
C SER A 10 10.95 13.07 -2.27
N ALA A 11 11.17 11.83 -2.69
CA ALA A 11 10.09 10.87 -2.91
C ALA A 11 10.47 9.49 -2.40
N GLU A 12 9.50 8.82 -1.79
CA GLU A 12 9.61 7.44 -1.31
C GLU A 12 8.46 6.62 -1.88
N VAL A 13 8.76 5.39 -2.27
CA VAL A 13 7.76 4.42 -2.72
C VAL A 13 7.79 3.24 -1.76
N PHE A 14 6.62 2.87 -1.25
CA PHE A 14 6.45 1.69 -0.41
C PHE A 14 5.61 0.67 -1.14
N TYR A 15 6.08 -0.58 -1.14
CA TYR A 15 5.30 -1.73 -1.60
C TYR A 15 4.91 -2.58 -0.39
N LEU A 16 3.64 -2.96 -0.33
CA LEU A 16 3.09 -3.89 0.65
C LEU A 16 2.61 -5.13 -0.09
N SER A 17 3.01 -6.30 0.40
CA SER A 17 2.37 -7.57 0.06
C SER A 17 2.14 -8.35 1.35
N ARG A 18 0.95 -8.90 1.51
CA ARG A 18 0.51 -9.60 2.70
C ARG A 18 -0.39 -10.76 2.32
N TYR A 19 -0.09 -11.89 2.94
CA TYR A 19 -0.87 -13.11 2.88
C TYR A 19 -1.34 -13.48 4.28
N ARG A 20 -2.60 -13.87 4.44
CA ARG A 20 -3.18 -14.32 5.71
C ARG A 20 -4.20 -15.42 5.49
N GLU A 21 -4.18 -16.39 6.40
CA GLU A 21 -5.18 -17.45 6.51
C GLU A 21 -5.81 -17.41 7.92
N PRO A 22 -6.71 -16.46 8.21
CA PRO A 22 -7.34 -16.40 9.51
C PRO A 22 -8.32 -17.58 9.70
N VAL A 23 -8.22 -18.20 10.87
CA VAL A 23 -9.13 -19.25 11.34
C VAL A 23 -9.86 -18.74 12.57
N VAL A 24 -11.19 -18.74 12.53
CA VAL A 24 -12.03 -18.27 13.64
C VAL A 24 -12.88 -19.43 14.15
N PHE A 25 -12.83 -19.65 15.46
CA PHE A 25 -13.72 -20.56 16.17
C PHE A 25 -14.71 -19.77 17.02
N GLU A 26 -15.95 -20.26 17.12
CA GLU A 26 -16.96 -19.75 18.04
C GLU A 26 -17.72 -20.93 18.65
N ALA A 27 -17.95 -20.90 19.97
CA ALA A 27 -18.58 -22.00 20.71
C ALA A 27 -17.92 -23.38 20.43
N ASN A 28 -16.58 -23.41 20.37
CA ASN A 28 -15.76 -24.59 20.05
C ASN A 28 -16.02 -25.22 18.67
N GLN A 29 -16.65 -24.47 17.75
CA GLN A 29 -16.89 -24.89 16.38
C GLN A 29 -16.15 -23.97 15.42
N LEU A 30 -15.65 -24.54 14.30
CA LEU A 30 -15.03 -23.75 13.23
C LEU A 30 -16.11 -22.86 12.62
N LYS A 31 -15.92 -21.54 12.71
CA LYS A 31 -16.85 -20.54 12.18
C LYS A 31 -16.38 -20.02 10.83
N THR A 32 -15.09 -19.74 10.69
CA THR A 32 -14.55 -19.13 9.48
C THR A 32 -13.15 -19.66 9.18
N LEU A 33 -12.93 -19.98 7.91
CA LEU A 33 -11.63 -20.23 7.30
C LEU A 33 -11.57 -19.34 6.06
N GLU A 34 -10.68 -18.36 6.07
CA GLU A 34 -10.54 -17.40 4.98
C GLU A 34 -9.12 -17.42 4.43
N LEU A 35 -9.00 -17.04 3.16
CA LEU A 35 -7.74 -16.69 2.52
C LEU A 35 -7.78 -15.21 2.16
N GLN A 36 -6.83 -14.44 2.65
CA GLN A 36 -6.73 -13.00 2.44
C GLN A 36 -5.37 -12.64 1.84
N GLU A 37 -5.39 -12.18 0.59
CA GLU A 37 -4.24 -11.58 -0.08
C GLU A 37 -4.44 -10.08 -0.17
N THR A 38 -3.41 -9.31 0.18
CA THR A 38 -3.43 -7.85 0.10
C THR A 38 -2.11 -7.39 -0.47
N SER A 39 -2.16 -6.67 -1.58
CA SER A 39 -0.98 -6.00 -2.12
C SER A 39 -1.31 -4.56 -2.49
N GLY A 40 -0.33 -3.68 -2.37
CA GLY A 40 -0.51 -2.28 -2.71
C GLY A 40 0.80 -1.53 -2.77
N VAL A 41 0.76 -0.37 -3.38
CA VAL A 41 1.89 0.55 -3.50
C VAL A 41 1.46 1.93 -3.03
N SER A 42 2.37 2.66 -2.41
CA SER A 42 2.16 4.05 -2.04
C SER A 42 3.36 4.92 -2.41
N LEU A 43 3.06 6.19 -2.67
CA LEU A 43 4.02 7.25 -2.96
C LEU A 43 3.90 8.31 -1.88
N ARG A 44 5.04 8.67 -1.28
CA ARG A 44 5.17 9.80 -0.36
C ARG A 44 6.10 10.83 -0.98
N LEU A 45 5.63 12.07 -1.12
CA LEU A 45 6.42 13.22 -1.54
C LEU A 45 6.72 14.12 -0.35
N ILE A 46 7.94 14.63 -0.24
CA ILE A 46 8.38 15.49 0.84
C ILE A 46 9.00 16.76 0.26
N LYS A 47 8.44 17.91 0.64
CA LYS A 47 8.91 19.24 0.22
C LYS A 47 8.75 20.24 1.36
N ASP A 48 9.83 20.88 1.78
CA ASP A 48 9.83 21.93 2.81
C ASP A 48 9.08 21.53 4.09
N GLY A 49 9.28 20.28 4.54
CA GLY A 49 8.61 19.72 5.72
C GLY A 49 7.14 19.33 5.52
N ARG A 50 6.57 19.52 4.32
CA ARG A 50 5.22 19.08 3.95
C ARG A 50 5.24 17.73 3.28
N ILE A 51 4.18 16.96 3.48
CA ILE A 51 4.03 15.60 2.96
C ILE A 51 2.81 15.52 2.04
N GLY A 52 3.01 15.03 0.82
CA GLY A 52 1.97 14.52 -0.05
C GLY A 52 1.98 13.00 -0.02
N PHE A 53 0.80 12.36 -0.02
CA PHE A 53 0.70 10.91 0.05
C PHE A 53 -0.42 10.40 -0.86
N SER A 54 -0.12 9.36 -1.64
CA SER A 54 -1.08 8.64 -2.46
C SER A 54 -0.81 7.13 -2.41
N SER A 55 -1.85 6.31 -2.54
CA SER A 55 -1.73 4.86 -2.48
C SER A 55 -2.77 4.16 -3.35
N THR A 56 -2.44 2.96 -3.82
CA THR A 56 -3.33 2.11 -4.62
C THR A 56 -3.10 0.62 -4.34
N ASN A 57 -4.13 -0.18 -4.51
CA ASN A 57 -4.06 -1.65 -4.58
C ASN A 57 -4.03 -2.16 -6.04
N VAL A 58 -4.14 -1.27 -7.03
CA VAL A 58 -3.99 -1.58 -8.46
C VAL A 58 -2.53 -1.43 -8.85
N ILE A 59 -1.75 -2.50 -8.72
CA ILE A 59 -0.30 -2.46 -8.91
C ILE A 59 0.10 -2.36 -10.39
N GLN A 60 -0.78 -2.73 -11.33
CA GLN A 60 -0.46 -2.69 -12.75
C GLN A 60 -0.42 -1.26 -13.33
N ASP A 61 -1.05 -0.28 -12.67
CA ASP A 61 -1.03 1.11 -13.11
C ASP A 61 -0.54 2.03 -12.00
N THR A 62 0.75 2.35 -12.04
CA THR A 62 1.39 3.28 -11.09
C THR A 62 1.14 4.75 -11.43
N ASN A 63 0.55 5.09 -12.59
CA ASN A 63 0.31 6.50 -12.96
C ASN A 63 -0.82 7.15 -12.15
N ILE A 64 -1.62 6.35 -11.44
CA ILE A 64 -2.66 6.84 -10.53
C ILE A 64 -2.10 7.43 -9.24
N LEU A 65 -0.80 7.25 -8.96
CA LEU A 65 -0.14 7.90 -7.84
C LEU A 65 0.27 9.32 -8.25
N VAL A 66 -0.45 10.32 -7.73
CA VAL A 66 -0.27 11.76 -7.98
C VAL A 66 0.42 12.47 -6.83
#